data_AF-A0A933XUJ4-F1
#
_entry.id   AF-A0A933XUJ4-F1
#
_cell.length_a   1.000
_cell.length_b   1.000
_cell.length_c   1.000
_cell.angle_alpha   90.00
_cell.angle_beta   90.00
_cell.angle_gamma   90.00
#
_symmetry.space_group_name_H-M   'P 1'
#
loop_
_entity.id
_entity.type
_entity.pdbx_description
1 polymer ?
#
loop_
_entity_poly.entity_id
_entity_poly.type
_entity_poly.pdbx_seq_one_letter_code
_entity_poly.pdbx_strand_id
1 'polypeptide(L)'
;MDAKKSLFERVGGRAVLARVHKAFYDKLYAHPVLKQFFAHKDQKEIEAQQTDFMTSNMGGGKIFTGKTPETCHQHLFVTREWLDLRNALLEESLRECGIPEDLAGKWMDIQKAFERAVVKKDVGECKKRFATDEIIVAKTPA
;
A
#
# COMPACT_ATOMS: atom_id res chain seq x y z
N MET A 1 20.04 1.55 -20.01
CA MET A 1 18.62 1.49 -19.55
C MET A 1 17.76 2.10 -20.64
N ASP A 2 16.76 1.37 -21.16
CA ASP A 2 15.84 1.89 -22.18
C ASP A 2 14.93 2.97 -21.57
N ALA A 3 15.26 4.25 -21.77
CA ALA A 3 14.48 5.38 -21.28
C ALA A 3 13.05 5.47 -21.86
N LYS A 4 12.73 4.65 -22.88
CA LYS A 4 11.39 4.56 -23.48
C LYS A 4 10.43 3.65 -22.72
N LYS A 5 10.92 2.74 -21.87
CA LYS A 5 10.07 1.82 -21.11
C LYS A 5 9.53 2.49 -19.86
N SER A 6 8.23 2.33 -19.62
CA SER A 6 7.56 2.73 -18.38
C SER A 6 8.21 2.05 -17.17
N LEU A 7 8.00 2.60 -15.97
CA LEU A 7 8.48 1.96 -14.74
C LEU A 7 7.86 0.56 -14.58
N PHE A 8 6.58 0.42 -14.94
CA PHE A 8 5.86 -0.85 -14.93
C PHE A 8 6.59 -1.93 -15.74
N GLU A 9 6.96 -1.63 -16.99
CA GLU A 9 7.69 -2.58 -17.84
C GLU A 9 9.08 -2.89 -17.27
N ARG A 10 9.77 -1.88 -16.74
CA ARG A 10 11.12 -2.04 -16.16
C ARG A 10 11.12 -2.92 -14.91
N VAL A 11 10.08 -2.83 -14.08
CA VAL A 11 9.92 -3.67 -12.87
C VAL A 11 9.58 -5.12 -13.23
N GLY A 12 9.11 -5.38 -14.46
CA GLY A 12 8.71 -6.72 -14.91
C GLY A 12 7.20 -6.92 -14.99
N GLY A 13 6.44 -5.84 -15.02
CA GLY A 13 5.01 -5.84 -15.25
C GLY A 13 4.18 -6.42 -14.11
N ARG A 14 2.90 -6.68 -14.39
CA ARG A 14 1.88 -6.96 -13.37
C ARG A 14 2.18 -8.23 -12.55
N ALA A 15 2.79 -9.24 -13.16
CA ALA A 15 3.16 -10.47 -12.49
C ALA A 15 4.20 -10.23 -11.36
N VAL A 16 5.19 -9.37 -11.61
CA VAL A 16 6.18 -9.00 -10.59
C VAL A 16 5.55 -8.13 -9.51
N LEU A 17 4.69 -7.17 -9.89
CA LEU A 17 3.96 -6.36 -8.93
C LEU A 17 3.11 -7.22 -7.98
N ALA A 18 2.35 -8.18 -8.53
CA ALA A 18 1.54 -9.10 -7.75
C ALA A 18 2.38 -9.95 -6.79
N ARG A 19 3.55 -10.44 -7.23
CA ARG A 19 4.48 -11.19 -6.37
C ARG A 19 4.98 -10.37 -5.19
N VAL A 20 5.41 -9.13 -5.46
CA VAL A 20 5.85 -8.18 -4.41
C VAL A 20 4.71 -7.89 -3.44
N HIS A 21 3.51 -7.59 -3.95
CA HIS A 21 2.36 -7.30 -3.09
C HIS A 21 1.96 -8.50 -2.25
N LYS A 22 2.00 -9.71 -2.78
CA LYS A 22 1.78 -10.91 -1.97
C LYS A 22 2.78 -10.97 -0.81
N ALA A 23 4.08 -10.88 -1.09
CA ALA A 23 5.12 -10.93 -0.04
C ALA A 23 4.98 -9.80 0.99
N PHE A 24 4.52 -8.63 0.56
CA PHE A 24 4.27 -7.47 1.39
C PHE A 24 3.03 -7.63 2.28
N TYR A 25 1.90 -8.04 1.70
CA TYR A 25 0.67 -8.24 2.46
C TYR A 25 0.76 -9.43 3.40
N ASP A 26 1.47 -10.51 3.03
CA ASP A 26 1.77 -11.61 3.96
C ASP A 26 2.40 -11.07 5.26
N LYS A 27 3.35 -10.12 5.17
CA LYS A 27 3.96 -9.47 6.33
C LYS A 27 2.97 -8.59 7.10
N LEU A 28 2.16 -7.80 6.40
CA LEU A 28 1.16 -6.93 7.05
C LEU A 28 0.12 -7.72 7.85
N TYR A 29 -0.39 -8.81 7.28
CA TYR A 29 -1.39 -9.66 7.92
C TYR A 29 -0.78 -10.52 9.05
N ALA A 30 0.51 -10.84 8.98
CA ALA A 30 1.24 -11.48 10.08
C ALA A 30 1.54 -10.53 11.25
N HIS A 31 1.73 -9.23 10.97
CA HIS A 31 2.11 -8.26 11.99
C HIS A 31 0.96 -7.96 12.98
N PRO A 32 1.17 -8.05 14.31
CA PRO A 32 0.10 -8.02 15.31
C PRO A 32 -0.72 -6.72 15.33
N VAL A 33 -0.07 -5.57 15.03
CA VAL A 33 -0.74 -4.27 14.97
C VAL A 33 -1.30 -3.97 13.58
N LEU A 34 -0.45 -3.96 12.54
CA LEU A 34 -0.85 -3.61 11.18
C LEU A 34 -2.02 -4.45 10.65
N LYS A 35 -2.13 -5.74 10.99
CA LYS A 35 -3.26 -6.59 10.59
C LYS A 35 -4.62 -6.04 11.03
N GLN A 36 -4.68 -5.26 12.11
CA GLN A 36 -5.92 -4.70 12.63
C GLN A 36 -6.55 -3.67 11.67
N PHE A 37 -5.75 -2.97 10.86
CA PHE A 37 -6.27 -2.07 9.82
C PHE A 37 -7.00 -2.80 8.69
N PHE A 38 -6.81 -4.11 8.58
CA PHE A 38 -7.40 -4.97 7.57
C PHE A 38 -8.49 -5.88 8.15
N ALA A 39 -8.99 -5.59 9.36
CA ALA A 39 -10.11 -6.32 9.94
C ALA A 39 -11.28 -6.35 8.94
N HIS A 40 -11.72 -7.57 8.59
CA HIS A 40 -12.78 -7.84 7.60
C HIS A 40 -12.43 -7.55 6.13
N LYS A 41 -11.15 -7.45 5.78
CA LYS A 41 -10.69 -7.44 4.39
C LYS A 41 -10.08 -8.77 4.02
N ASP A 42 -10.50 -9.28 2.87
CA ASP A 42 -9.81 -10.41 2.26
C ASP A 42 -8.46 -9.94 1.73
N GLN A 43 -7.40 -10.69 2.07
CA GLN A 43 -6.04 -10.33 1.68
C GLN A 43 -5.87 -10.30 0.17
N LYS A 44 -6.44 -11.27 -0.57
CA LYS A 44 -6.28 -11.36 -2.02
C LYS A 44 -6.97 -10.21 -2.73
N GLU A 45 -8.11 -9.76 -2.22
CA GLU A 45 -8.79 -8.57 -2.74
C GLU A 45 -7.92 -7.31 -2.62
N ILE A 46 -7.29 -7.11 -1.46
CA ILE A 46 -6.43 -5.94 -1.23
C ILE A 46 -5.13 -6.04 -2.06
N GLU A 47 -4.53 -7.22 -2.17
CA GLU A 47 -3.37 -7.46 -3.03
C GLU A 47 -3.66 -7.12 -4.50
N ALA A 48 -4.83 -7.55 -5.01
CA ALA A 48 -5.26 -7.27 -6.37
C ALA A 48 -5.47 -5.77 -6.59
N GLN A 49 -6.20 -5.10 -5.68
CA GLN A 49 -6.45 -3.66 -5.77
C GLN A 49 -5.15 -2.84 -5.72
N GLN A 50 -4.23 -3.18 -4.82
CA GLN A 50 -2.93 -2.51 -4.72
C GLN A 50 -2.07 -2.76 -5.97
N THR A 51 -2.14 -3.97 -6.54
CA THR A 51 -1.46 -4.31 -7.81
C THR A 51 -1.96 -3.47 -8.97
N ASP A 52 -3.27 -3.32 -9.11
CA ASP A 52 -3.86 -2.53 -10.19
C ASP A 52 -3.60 -1.02 -9.99
N PHE A 53 -3.64 -0.55 -8.74
CA PHE A 53 -3.27 0.81 -8.37
C PHE A 53 -1.83 1.13 -8.77
N MET A 54 -0.87 0.28 -8.39
CA MET A 54 0.53 0.50 -8.75
C MET A 54 0.77 0.33 -10.26
N THR A 55 0.11 -0.63 -10.91
CA THR A 55 0.19 -0.77 -12.37
C THR A 55 -0.18 0.54 -13.07
N SER A 56 -1.28 1.17 -12.64
CA SER A 56 -1.75 2.44 -13.20
C SER A 56 -0.76 3.59 -12.94
N ASN A 57 -0.23 3.70 -11.72
CA ASN A 57 0.72 4.75 -11.35
C ASN A 57 2.13 4.57 -11.93
N MET A 58 2.49 3.36 -12.34
CA MET A 58 3.79 3.05 -12.96
C MET A 58 3.78 3.12 -14.48
N GLY A 59 2.66 3.51 -15.10
CA GLY A 59 2.52 3.66 -16.55
C GLY A 59 2.08 2.39 -17.29
N GLY A 60 1.55 1.38 -16.58
CA GLY A 60 1.03 0.14 -17.18
C GLY A 60 -0.41 0.22 -17.71
N GLY A 61 -0.95 1.45 -17.90
CA GLY A 61 -2.32 1.69 -18.35
C GLY A 61 -3.29 1.99 -17.21
N LYS A 62 -4.41 2.67 -17.51
CA LYS A 62 -5.44 3.07 -16.53
C LYS A 62 -6.39 1.91 -16.23
N ILE A 63 -5.97 0.96 -15.41
CA ILE A 63 -6.76 -0.24 -15.07
C ILE A 63 -7.36 -0.19 -13.67
N PHE A 64 -6.83 0.66 -12.78
CA PHE A 64 -7.38 0.82 -11.44
C PHE A 64 -8.70 1.60 -11.47
N THR A 65 -9.75 0.99 -10.95
CA THR A 65 -11.10 1.58 -10.85
C THR A 65 -11.58 1.69 -9.40
N GLY A 66 -10.68 1.51 -8.44
CA GLY A 66 -10.99 1.62 -7.02
C GLY A 66 -11.13 3.07 -6.55
N LYS A 67 -11.44 3.22 -5.26
CA LYS A 67 -11.53 4.53 -4.59
C LYS A 67 -10.14 5.15 -4.42
N THR A 68 -10.09 6.47 -4.26
CA THR A 68 -8.83 7.18 -3.99
C THR A 68 -8.24 6.80 -2.63
N PRO A 69 -6.91 6.96 -2.42
CA PRO A 69 -6.29 6.74 -1.13
C PRO A 69 -6.97 7.49 0.02
N GLU A 70 -7.36 8.76 -0.18
CA GLU A 70 -8.06 9.56 0.83
C GLU A 70 -9.37 8.89 1.24
N THR A 71 -10.17 8.47 0.25
CA THR A 71 -11.50 7.90 0.47
C THR A 71 -11.44 6.51 1.09
N CYS A 72 -10.44 5.70 0.72
CA CYS A 72 -10.23 4.37 1.30
C CYS A 72 -9.74 4.44 2.75
N HIS A 73 -8.83 5.36 3.06
CA HIS A 73 -8.12 5.40 4.34
C HIS A 73 -8.69 6.42 5.33
N GLN A 74 -9.70 7.23 4.97
CA GLN A 74 -10.27 8.25 5.87
C GLN A 74 -10.76 7.70 7.22
N HIS A 75 -11.28 6.47 7.26
CA HIS A 75 -11.75 5.83 8.50
C HIS A 75 -10.65 5.11 9.30
N LEU A 76 -9.40 5.12 8.83
CA LEU A 76 -8.27 4.46 9.47
C LEU A 76 -7.39 5.51 10.15
N PHE A 77 -7.15 5.36 11.46
CA PHE A 77 -6.19 6.19 12.16
C PHE A 77 -4.77 5.64 11.98
N VAL A 78 -4.17 5.97 10.82
CA VAL A 78 -2.79 5.61 10.50
C VAL A 78 -1.87 6.76 10.92
N THR A 79 -1.01 6.51 11.90
CA THR A 79 0.00 7.48 12.33
C THR A 79 1.23 7.45 11.41
N ARG A 80 2.11 8.43 11.55
CA ARG A 80 3.43 8.42 10.89
C ARG A 80 4.21 7.14 11.19
N GLU A 81 4.26 6.74 12.46
CA GLU A 81 4.93 5.51 12.91
C GLU A 81 4.40 4.26 12.19
N TRP A 82 3.08 4.07 12.11
CA TRP A 82 2.51 2.91 11.44
C TRP A 82 2.78 2.89 9.94
N LEU A 83 2.76 4.07 9.31
CA LEU A 83 3.09 4.19 7.90
C LEU A 83 4.57 3.89 7.64
N ASP A 84 5.47 4.38 8.48
CA ASP A 84 6.92 4.16 8.33
C ASP A 84 7.25 2.67 8.50
N LEU A 85 6.64 1.99 9.48
CA LEU A 85 6.75 0.54 9.63
C LEU A 85 6.23 -0.20 8.39
N ARG A 86 5.05 0.19 7.88
CA ARG A 86 4.49 -0.37 6.65
C ARG A 86 5.44 -0.17 5.47
N ASN A 87 6.09 0.97 5.36
CA ASN A 87 7.05 1.27 4.29
C ASN A 87 8.31 0.41 4.40
N ALA A 88 8.83 0.21 5.61
CA ALA A 88 9.97 -0.70 5.83
C ALA A 88 9.65 -2.14 5.39
N LEU A 89 8.44 -2.64 5.66
CA LEU A 89 7.99 -3.97 5.20
C LEU A 89 7.86 -4.05 3.67
N LEU A 90 7.48 -2.95 3.01
CA LEU A 90 7.45 -2.89 1.55
C LEU A 90 8.88 -2.92 0.98
N GLU A 91 9.80 -2.14 1.53
CA GLU A 91 11.22 -2.13 1.12
C GLU A 91 11.86 -3.51 1.28
N GLU A 92 11.60 -4.19 2.40
CA GLU A 92 12.02 -5.58 2.60
C GLU A 92 11.44 -6.51 1.53
N SER A 93 10.15 -6.40 1.24
CA SER A 93 9.48 -7.25 0.25
C SER A 93 9.99 -7.01 -1.18
N LEU A 94 10.32 -5.76 -1.51
CA LEU A 94 10.96 -5.40 -2.78
C LEU A 94 12.33 -6.08 -2.90
N ARG A 95 13.14 -6.03 -1.83
CA ARG A 95 14.46 -6.67 -1.77
C ARG A 95 14.37 -8.19 -1.89
N GLU A 96 13.48 -8.83 -1.13
CA GLU A 96 13.25 -10.28 -1.19
C GLU A 96 12.79 -10.76 -2.57
N CYS A 97 11.99 -9.94 -3.25
CA CYS A 97 11.51 -10.23 -4.61
C CYS A 97 12.55 -9.95 -5.71
N GLY A 98 13.76 -9.53 -5.34
CA GLY A 98 14.87 -9.26 -6.25
C GLY A 98 14.68 -8.01 -7.09
N ILE A 99 13.92 -7.01 -6.62
CA ILE A 99 13.75 -5.75 -7.34
C ILE A 99 15.05 -4.94 -7.22
N PRO A 100 15.66 -4.51 -8.34
CA PRO A 100 16.84 -3.63 -8.32
C PRO A 100 16.60 -2.36 -7.51
N GLU A 101 17.61 -1.91 -6.77
CA GLU A 101 17.51 -0.78 -5.84
C GLU A 101 17.01 0.51 -6.51
N ASP A 102 17.44 0.79 -7.75
CA ASP A 102 16.99 1.97 -8.51
C ASP A 102 15.49 1.92 -8.84
N LEU A 103 14.94 0.72 -9.08
CA LEU A 103 13.53 0.51 -9.37
C LEU A 103 12.70 0.48 -8.07
N ALA A 104 13.24 -0.12 -7.02
CA ALA A 104 12.63 -0.12 -5.69
C ALA A 104 12.49 1.32 -5.17
N GLY A 105 13.54 2.16 -5.30
CA GLY A 105 13.49 3.57 -4.92
C GLY A 105 12.37 4.33 -5.63
N LYS A 106 12.24 4.15 -6.95
CA LYS A 106 11.15 4.78 -7.73
C LYS A 106 9.76 4.28 -7.34
N TRP A 107 9.63 3.01 -6.99
CA TRP A 107 8.39 2.49 -6.44
C TRP A 107 8.05 3.21 -5.13
N MET A 108 9.02 3.31 -4.22
CA MET A 108 8.85 3.99 -2.94
C MET A 108 8.50 5.47 -3.13
N ASP A 109 9.08 6.16 -4.11
CA ASP A 109 8.75 7.55 -4.42
C ASP A 109 7.28 7.72 -4.86
N ILE A 110 6.76 6.80 -5.67
CA ILE A 110 5.34 6.78 -6.04
C ILE A 110 4.47 6.59 -4.80
N GLN A 111 4.82 5.66 -3.91
CA GLN A 111 4.06 5.42 -2.67
C GLN A 111 4.08 6.66 -1.75
N LYS A 112 5.26 7.29 -1.60
CA LYS A 112 5.48 8.50 -0.79
C LYS A 112 4.55 9.65 -1.21
N ALA A 113 4.29 9.79 -2.50
CA ALA A 113 3.39 10.82 -3.02
C ALA A 113 1.95 10.73 -2.45
N PHE A 114 1.52 9.54 -2.00
CA PHE A 114 0.18 9.31 -1.44
C PHE A 114 0.13 9.32 0.09
N GLU A 115 1.25 9.43 0.80
CA GLU A 115 1.27 9.33 2.27
C GLU A 115 0.40 10.37 2.96
N ARG A 116 0.35 11.59 2.41
CA ARG A 116 -0.49 12.69 2.93
C ARG A 116 -1.98 12.36 2.93
N ALA A 117 -2.43 11.44 2.08
CA ALA A 117 -3.81 10.98 2.02
C ALA A 117 -4.14 9.94 3.10
N VAL A 118 -3.12 9.36 3.72
CA VAL A 118 -3.23 8.22 4.63
C VAL A 118 -2.99 8.64 6.08
N VAL A 119 -1.89 9.38 6.32
CA VAL A 119 -1.42 9.75 7.66
C VAL A 119 -2.35 10.76 8.32
N LYS A 120 -2.61 10.54 9.60
CA LYS A 120 -3.39 11.43 10.46
C LYS A 120 -2.64 11.73 11.75
N LYS A 121 -2.80 12.95 12.26
CA LYS A 121 -2.19 13.42 13.51
C LYS A 121 -3.03 13.05 14.73
N ASP A 122 -4.34 13.08 14.55
CA ASP A 122 -5.30 12.76 15.59
C ASP A 122 -6.49 11.95 15.03
N VAL A 123 -7.20 11.26 15.93
CA VAL A 123 -8.35 10.42 15.57
C VAL A 123 -9.50 11.28 15.02
N GLY A 124 -9.60 12.56 15.40
CA GLY A 124 -10.61 13.50 14.93
C GLY A 124 -10.49 13.87 13.45
N GLU A 125 -9.30 13.69 12.84
CA GLU A 125 -9.11 13.80 11.39
C GLU A 125 -9.75 12.62 10.62
N CYS A 126 -10.14 11.55 11.31
CA CYS A 126 -10.77 10.39 10.68
C CYS A 126 -12.24 10.66 10.34
N LYS A 127 -12.69 10.10 9.22
CA LYS A 127 -14.08 10.16 8.76
C LYS A 127 -14.55 8.78 8.36
N LYS A 128 -15.77 8.43 8.77
CA LYS A 128 -16.45 7.22 8.30
C LYS A 128 -16.73 7.35 6.80
N ARG A 129 -16.58 6.26 6.04
CA ARG A 129 -16.93 6.27 4.60
C ARG A 129 -18.42 6.02 4.41
N PHE A 130 -19.02 5.26 5.33
CA PHE A 130 -20.44 4.95 5.38
C PHE A 130 -20.96 5.09 6.82
N ALA A 131 -22.27 5.24 7.01
CA ALA A 131 -22.86 5.39 8.35
C ALA A 131 -22.50 4.24 9.30
N THR A 132 -22.37 3.03 8.75
CA THR A 132 -22.03 1.78 9.45
C THR A 132 -20.53 1.55 9.64
N ASP A 133 -19.66 2.38 9.04
CA ASP A 133 -18.21 2.23 9.28
C ASP A 133 -17.86 2.57 10.73
N GLU A 134 -16.82 1.94 11.23
CA GLU A 134 -16.15 2.34 12.46
C GLU A 134 -14.84 3.07 12.13
N ILE A 135 -14.37 3.89 13.07
CA ILE A 135 -13.02 4.44 13.01
C ILE A 135 -12.07 3.40 13.57
N ILE A 136 -11.14 2.92 12.75
CA ILE A 136 -10.20 1.88 13.14
C ILE A 136 -8.95 2.53 13.74
N VAL A 137 -8.71 2.22 15.01
CA VAL A 137 -7.51 2.60 15.75
C VAL A 137 -6.78 1.32 16.13
N ALA A 138 -5.64 1.06 15.48
CA ALA A 138 -4.84 -0.11 15.80
C ALA A 138 -4.17 0.06 17.17
N LYS A 139 -4.18 -1.00 17.98
CA LYS A 139 -3.63 -1.00 19.33
C LYS A 139 -2.42 -1.94 19.39
N THR A 140 -1.35 -1.48 20.02
CA THR A 140 -0.23 -2.35 20.39
C THR A 140 -0.73 -3.37 21.42
N PRO A 141 -0.51 -4.69 21.21
CA PRO A 141 -0.79 -5.69 22.23
C PRO A 141 -0.05 -5.35 23.53
N ALA A 142 -0.70 -5.64 24.66
CA ALA A 142 -0.10 -5.52 25.98
C ALA A 142 1.02 -6.55 26.20
#